data_AF-W1YSK3-F1
#
_entry.id   AF-W1YSK3-F1
#
_cell.length_a   1.000
_cell.length_b   1.000
_cell.length_c   1.000
_cell.angle_alpha   90.00
_cell.angle_beta   90.00
_cell.angle_gamma   90.00
#
_symmetry.space_group_name_H-M   'P 1'
#
loop_
_entity.id
_entity.type
_entity.pdbx_description
1 polymer ?
#
loop_
_entity_poly.entity_id
_entity_poly.type
_entity_poly.pdbx_seq_one_letter_code
_entity_poly.pdbx_strand_id
1 'polypeptide(L)'
;GRVIYTKPSWDLRLFTKIPRGSKQYKEIYKTRTCSERINNRILNDYKIHSLKIHGKKRYSFMTMIASINIHLDARIKAFGFSILN
;
A
#
# COMPACT_ATOMS: atom_id res chain seq x y z
N GLY A 1 -38.15 -17.30 8.42
CA GLY A 1 -37.73 -16.46 7.27
C GLY A 1 -36.38 -15.83 7.56
N ARG A 2 -35.50 -15.69 6.56
CA ARG A 2 -34.17 -15.10 6.73
C ARG A 2 -34.28 -13.58 6.57
N VAL A 3 -33.97 -12.81 7.61
CA VAL A 3 -34.00 -11.34 7.56
C VAL A 3 -32.81 -10.85 6.75
N ILE A 4 -33.06 -10.11 5.68
CA ILE A 4 -32.03 -9.46 4.85
C ILE A 4 -32.06 -7.97 5.16
N TYR A 5 -31.00 -7.45 5.75
CA TYR A 5 -30.86 -6.02 6.01
C TYR A 5 -30.41 -5.31 4.73
N THR A 6 -31.32 -4.57 4.09
CA THR A 6 -30.96 -3.67 2.99
C THR A 6 -30.14 -2.50 3.55
N LYS A 7 -28.91 -2.36 3.09
CA LYS A 7 -28.04 -1.26 3.50
C LYS A 7 -28.54 0.06 2.90
N PRO A 8 -28.43 1.18 3.64
CA PRO A 8 -28.92 2.46 3.17
C PRO A 8 -28.11 2.96 1.97
N SER A 9 -28.78 3.66 1.05
CA SER A 9 -28.21 4.19 -0.19
C SER A 9 -27.06 5.18 0.01
N TRP A 10 -26.95 5.78 1.20
CA TRP A 10 -25.91 6.74 1.57
C TRP A 10 -24.65 6.08 2.15
N ASP A 11 -24.60 4.76 2.32
CA ASP A 11 -23.41 4.08 2.80
C ASP A 11 -22.29 4.16 1.76
N LEU A 12 -21.38 5.12 1.92
CA LEU A 12 -20.27 5.40 1.02
C LEU A 12 -19.33 4.19 0.85
N ARG A 13 -19.33 3.24 1.80
CA ARG A 13 -18.54 2.00 1.69
C ARG A 13 -19.06 1.11 0.56
N LEU A 14 -20.37 1.11 0.34
CA LEU A 14 -21.05 0.35 -0.71
C LEU A 14 -21.26 1.20 -1.96
N PHE A 15 -21.74 2.43 -1.79
CA PHE A 15 -22.07 3.38 -2.85
C PHE A 15 -21.03 4.52 -2.87
N THR A 16 -19.87 4.23 -3.43
CA THR A 16 -18.79 5.23 -3.54
C THR A 16 -19.19 6.38 -4.47
N LYS A 17 -18.76 7.60 -4.15
CA LYS A 17 -19.00 8.82 -4.96
C LYS A 17 -18.62 8.64 -6.44
N ILE A 18 -17.56 7.90 -6.68
CA ILE A 18 -17.14 7.49 -8.02
C ILE A 18 -17.68 6.08 -8.25
N PRO A 19 -18.40 5.82 -9.36
CA PRO A 19 -18.94 4.50 -9.64
C PRO A 19 -17.82 3.47 -9.76
N ARG A 20 -17.97 2.34 -9.05
CA ARG A 20 -17.03 1.22 -9.11
C ARG A 20 -16.95 0.70 -10.55
N GLY A 21 -15.73 0.44 -11.02
CA GLY A 21 -15.48 -0.02 -12.40
C GLY A 21 -15.24 1.10 -13.42
N SER A 22 -15.57 2.35 -13.09
CA SER A 22 -15.16 3.51 -13.91
C SER A 22 -13.63 3.62 -14.00
N LYS A 23 -13.13 4.28 -15.05
CA LYS A 23 -11.69 4.51 -15.24
C LYS A 23 -11.08 5.25 -14.04
N GLN A 24 -11.75 6.30 -13.58
CA GLN A 24 -11.34 7.10 -12.42
C GLN A 24 -11.28 6.26 -11.14
N TYR A 25 -12.26 5.38 -10.92
CA TYR A 25 -12.23 4.46 -9.77
C TYR A 25 -11.01 3.52 -9.84
N LYS A 26 -10.74 2.94 -11.02
CA LYS A 26 -9.61 2.03 -11.22
C LYS A 26 -8.27 2.73 -10.99
N GLU A 27 -8.12 4.00 -11.41
CA GLU A 27 -6.91 4.79 -11.17
C GLU A 27 -6.68 5.06 -9.69
N ILE A 28 -7.69 5.54 -8.96
CA ILE A 28 -7.59 5.76 -7.51
C ILE A 28 -7.31 4.44 -6.78
N TYR A 29 -7.99 3.36 -7.19
CA TYR A 29 -7.82 2.05 -6.59
C TYR A 29 -6.40 1.49 -6.81
N LYS A 30 -5.77 1.76 -7.96
CA LYS A 30 -4.36 1.38 -8.22
C LYS A 30 -3.41 2.01 -7.20
N THR A 31 -3.65 3.25 -6.76
CA THR A 31 -2.84 3.91 -5.71
C THR A 31 -2.92 3.13 -4.40
N ARG A 32 -4.14 2.73 -3.98
CA ARG A 32 -4.35 1.91 -2.78
C ARG A 32 -3.57 0.60 -2.86
N THR A 33 -3.68 -0.12 -3.98
CA THR A 33 -2.95 -1.38 -4.19
C THR A 33 -1.43 -1.16 -4.19
N CYS A 34 -0.94 -0.03 -4.68
CA CYS A 34 0.47 0.33 -4.60
C CYS A 34 0.92 0.47 -3.13
N SER A 35 0.18 1.21 -2.31
CA SER A 35 0.46 1.36 -0.88
C SER A 35 0.45 0.02 -0.15
N GLU A 36 -0.49 -0.88 -0.45
CA GLU A 36 -0.55 -2.22 0.15
C GLU A 36 0.69 -3.06 -0.21
N ARG A 37 1.17 -3.00 -1.45
CA ARG A 37 2.41 -3.71 -1.84
C ARG A 37 3.63 -3.17 -1.13
N ILE A 38 3.74 -1.85 -0.99
CA ILE A 38 4.84 -1.21 -0.25
C ILE A 38 4.80 -1.65 1.22
N ASN A 39 3.62 -1.62 1.85
CA ASN A 39 3.45 -2.07 3.22
C ASN A 39 3.83 -3.55 3.38
N ASN A 40 3.45 -4.42 2.44
CA ASN A 40 3.84 -5.83 2.46
C ASN A 40 5.36 -6.00 2.35
N ARG A 41 6.06 -5.24 1.50
CA ARG A 41 7.53 -5.30 1.42
C ARG A 41 8.19 -4.82 2.70
N ILE A 42 7.73 -3.70 3.26
CA ILE A 42 8.22 -3.19 4.54
C ILE A 42 8.05 -4.24 5.64
N LEU A 43 6.89 -4.90 5.68
CA LEU A 43 6.59 -5.89 6.71
C LEU A 43 7.38 -7.19 6.53
N ASN A 44 7.45 -7.71 5.30
CA ASN A 44 7.97 -9.06 5.02
C ASN A 44 9.45 -9.06 4.62
N ASP A 45 9.89 -8.14 3.76
CA ASP A 45 11.26 -8.10 3.26
C ASP A 45 12.19 -7.51 4.34
N TYR A 46 11.78 -6.37 4.91
CA TYR A 46 12.56 -5.68 5.96
C TYR A 46 12.23 -6.18 7.37
N LYS A 47 11.24 -7.07 7.52
CA LYS A 47 10.84 -7.71 8.78
C LYS A 47 10.79 -6.73 9.95
N ILE A 48 10.15 -5.57 9.77
CA ILE A 48 10.19 -4.50 10.79
C ILE A 48 9.65 -4.96 12.15
N HIS A 49 8.72 -5.91 12.20
CA HIS A 49 8.27 -6.48 13.47
C HIS A 49 9.32 -7.35 14.18
N SER A 50 10.23 -7.99 13.45
CA SER A 50 11.31 -8.78 14.07
C SER A 50 12.47 -7.92 14.57
N LEU A 51 12.55 -6.64 14.19
CA LEU A 51 13.59 -5.73 14.68
C LEU A 51 13.48 -5.44 16.19
N LYS A 52 12.42 -5.90 16.88
CA LYS A 52 12.18 -5.71 18.34
C LYS A 52 12.32 -4.24 18.78
N ILE A 53 11.96 -3.31 17.90
CA ILE A 53 12.04 -1.88 18.18
C ILE A 53 10.82 -1.44 18.94
N HIS A 54 11.04 -0.90 20.14
CA HIS A 54 10.01 -0.25 20.93
C HIS A 54 10.02 1.27 20.69
N GLY A 55 8.85 1.82 20.38
CA GLY A 55 8.60 3.25 20.25
C GLY A 55 8.32 3.71 18.82
N LYS A 56 7.28 4.55 18.68
CA LYS A 56 6.79 5.05 17.38
C LYS A 56 7.85 5.80 16.58
N LYS A 57 8.72 6.58 17.25
CA LYS A 57 9.80 7.38 16.60
C LYS A 57 10.83 6.51 15.88
N ARG A 58 11.25 5.40 16.50
CA ARG A 58 12.23 4.48 15.91
C ARG A 58 11.60 3.67 14.78
N TYR A 59 10.34 3.26 14.96
CA TYR A 59 9.57 2.57 13.93
C TYR A 59 9.41 3.43 12.68
N SER A 60 9.08 4.72 12.83
CA SER A 60 8.94 5.64 11.69
C SER A 60 10.28 5.85 10.98
N PHE A 61 11.37 5.98 11.71
CA PHE A 61 12.71 6.13 11.13
C PHE A 61 13.14 4.89 10.33
N MET A 62 12.97 3.68 10.88
CA MET A 62 13.27 2.45 10.14
C MET A 62 12.39 2.26 8.91
N THR A 63 11.10 2.56 9.03
CA THR A 63 10.16 2.49 7.91
C THR A 63 10.54 3.48 6.79
N MET A 64 11.04 4.67 7.15
CA MET A 64 11.53 5.65 6.19
C MET A 64 12.74 5.12 5.40
N ILE A 65 13.73 4.52 6.08
CA ILE A 65 14.90 3.92 5.42
C ILE A 65 14.47 2.78 4.48
N ALA A 66 13.59 1.88 4.95
CA ALA A 66 13.05 0.80 4.12
C ALA A 66 12.34 1.35 2.87
N SER A 67 11.58 2.43 3.01
CA SER A 67 10.88 3.07 1.89
C SER A 67 11.83 3.67 0.86
N ILE A 68 12.92 4.31 1.30
CA ILE A 68 13.97 4.84 0.42
C ILE A 68 14.59 3.71 -0.41
N ASN A 69 14.93 2.59 0.23
CA ASN A 69 15.52 1.44 -0.45
C ASN A 69 14.56 0.81 -1.47
N ILE A 70 13.26 0.70 -1.14
CA ILE A 70 12.23 0.22 -2.09
C ILE A 70 12.12 1.14 -3.31
N HIS A 71 12.21 2.46 -3.10
CA HIS A 71 12.21 3.42 -4.20
C HIS A 71 13.48 3.34 -5.06
N LEU A 72 14.64 3.14 -4.43
CA LEU A 72 15.90 2.95 -5.14
C LEU A 72 15.87 1.69 -6.02
N ASP A 73 15.41 0.56 -5.46
CA ASP A 73 15.21 -0.70 -6.18
C ASP A 73 14.25 -0.53 -7.38
N ALA A 74 13.12 0.14 -7.17
CA ALA A 74 12.19 0.45 -8.25
C ALA A 74 12.80 1.32 -9.35
N ARG A 75 13.66 2.29 -8.99
CA ARG A 75 14.37 3.12 -9.96
C ARG A 75 15.41 2.32 -10.74
N ILE A 76 16.23 1.52 -10.07
CA ILE A 76 17.22 0.65 -10.73
C ILE A 76 16.54 -0.25 -11.76
N LYS A 77 15.41 -0.86 -11.40
CA LYS A 77 14.60 -1.69 -12.30
C LYS A 77 14.04 -0.90 -13.49
N ALA A 78 13.63 0.36 -13.29
CA ALA A 78 13.07 1.18 -14.35
C ALA A 78 14.13 1.69 -15.35
N PHE A 79 15.32 2.06 -14.86
CA PHE A 79 16.40 2.58 -15.69
C PHE A 79 17.30 1.49 -16.29
N GLY A 80 17.14 0.21 -15.87
CA GLY A 80 17.96 -0.90 -16.35
C GLY A 80 19.44 -0.75 -15.99
N PHE A 81 19.74 0.03 -14.96
CA PHE A 81 21.10 0.36 -14.58
C PHE A 81 21.79 -0.86 -13.94
N SER A 82 22.81 -1.40 -14.61
CA SER A 82 23.71 -2.42 -14.08
C SER A 82 25.01 -1.75 -13.65
N ILE A 83 25.37 -1.86 -12.37
CA ILE A 83 26.68 -1.41 -11.85
C ILE A 83 27.81 -2.34 -12.34
N LEU A 84 27.46 -3.53 -12.86
CA LEU A 84 28.38 -4.58 -13.27
C LEU A 84 28.66 -4.59 -14.79
N ASN A 85 28.31 -3.52 -15.51
CA ASN A 85 28.74 -3.32 -16.90
C ASN A 85 29.81 -2.23 -16.99
#